data_AF-A0A7S4ED53-F1
#
_entry.id   AF-A0A7S4ED53-F1
#
_cell.length_a   1.000
_cell.length_b   1.000
_cell.length_c   1.000
_cell.angle_alpha   90.00
_cell.angle_beta   90.00
_cell.angle_gamma   90.00
#
_symmetry.space_group_name_H-M   'P 1'
#
loop_
_entity.id
_entity.type
_entity.pdbx_description
1 polymer ?
#
loop_
_entity_poly.entity_id
_entity_poly.type
_entity_poly.pdbx_seq_one_letter_code
_entity_poly.pdbx_strand_id
1 'polypeptide(L)'
;MTFGRHYRRILVLHYYQSGLGCKKLAQLTVPPVSYSTVRRIIRRFRRYGDYDTPANSRRRRAGLIPSDRVDWLVAFLKERDCTLYLDEMVEQLRDQFGTTYSTWSVCRALLRRKITRKKISVIAARRNVLERAVFKANMAKYGPHQLVFIDETRKEPRTLNRRYGRARARALHSLPFTRHASGYSALGVLTVRGMIDCAVTDARGVDAETFIRHLAEHVVPHLNPFPGDRSVVVLDNASVHWDDRVRRLIEGEGAILLYLPAYSYDFNPIEMAFNEAKATLERLHGTDRAYLEAMPEEALRQALLSIDSENAAAYMRHCGWRATPFLPGLLDEVYM
;
A
#
# COMPACT_ATOMS: atom_id res chain seq x y z
N MET A 1 16.30 36.26 -30.82
CA MET A 1 14.95 35.85 -30.38
C MET A 1 14.37 34.85 -31.38
N THR A 2 14.16 33.60 -30.99
CA THR A 2 13.58 32.56 -31.86
C THR A 2 12.06 32.67 -31.85
N PHE A 3 11.50 33.43 -32.80
CA PHE A 3 10.05 33.49 -32.97
C PHE A 3 9.49 32.09 -33.32
N GLY A 4 8.58 31.60 -32.47
CA GLY A 4 7.95 30.30 -32.61
C GLY A 4 7.17 30.15 -33.92
N ARG A 5 6.93 28.89 -34.33
CA ARG A 5 6.26 28.57 -35.61
C ARG A 5 4.87 29.20 -35.77
N HIS A 6 4.20 29.50 -34.66
CA HIS A 6 2.88 30.15 -34.64
C HIS A 6 2.97 31.63 -35.05
N TYR A 7 3.90 32.38 -34.47
CA TYR A 7 4.10 33.81 -34.77
C TYR A 7 4.43 34.07 -36.25
N ARG A 8 5.24 33.17 -36.87
CA ARG A 8 5.56 33.26 -38.31
C ARG A 8 4.34 33.09 -39.21
N ARG A 9 3.33 32.31 -38.79
CA ARG A 9 2.10 32.10 -39.57
C ARG A 9 1.19 33.32 -39.52
N ILE A 10 1.07 33.94 -38.34
CA ILE A 10 0.33 35.18 -38.15
C ILE A 10 0.89 36.28 -39.04
N LEU A 11 2.22 36.49 -39.01
CA LEU A 11 2.88 37.50 -39.85
C LEU A 11 2.64 37.24 -41.36
N VAL A 12 2.76 35.99 -41.81
CA VAL A 12 2.49 35.64 -43.22
C VAL A 12 1.07 36.02 -43.63
N LEU A 13 0.08 35.81 -42.76
CA LEU A 13 -1.32 36.11 -43.08
C LEU A 13 -1.65 37.60 -42.99
N HIS A 14 -1.12 38.30 -41.98
CA HIS A 14 -1.28 39.75 -41.86
C HIS A 14 -0.78 40.46 -43.12
N TYR A 15 0.46 40.17 -43.54
CA TYR A 15 1.02 40.75 -44.75
C TYR A 15 0.32 40.29 -46.04
N TYR A 16 -0.19 39.05 -46.08
CA TYR A 16 -0.98 38.58 -47.21
C TYR A 16 -2.32 39.34 -47.34
N GLN A 17 -2.98 39.63 -46.21
CA GLN A 17 -4.19 40.46 -46.18
C GLN A 17 -3.92 41.92 -46.56
N SER A 18 -2.72 42.43 -46.31
CA SER A 18 -2.24 43.73 -46.82
C SER A 18 -1.90 43.75 -48.31
N GLY A 19 -2.16 42.67 -49.06
CA GLY A 19 -2.00 42.61 -50.53
C GLY A 19 -0.63 42.17 -51.03
N LEU A 20 0.27 41.70 -50.16
CA LEU A 20 1.61 41.25 -50.58
C LEU A 20 1.59 39.85 -51.21
N GLY A 21 2.30 39.70 -52.34
CA GLY A 21 2.44 38.42 -53.03
C GLY A 21 3.38 37.43 -52.31
N CYS A 22 3.11 36.13 -52.49
CA CYS A 22 3.80 35.02 -51.79
C CYS A 22 5.34 35.04 -51.84
N LYS A 23 5.94 35.54 -52.93
CA LYS A 23 7.41 35.64 -53.06
C LYS A 23 8.00 36.71 -52.13
N LYS A 24 7.33 37.87 -52.07
CA LYS A 24 7.74 39.00 -51.23
C LYS A 24 7.51 38.67 -49.74
N LEU A 25 6.44 37.95 -49.43
CA LEU A 25 6.16 37.42 -48.08
C LEU A 25 7.24 36.48 -47.56
N ALA A 26 7.76 35.58 -48.40
CA ALA A 26 8.81 34.64 -48.03
C ALA A 26 10.11 35.34 -47.59
N GLN A 27 10.40 36.50 -48.18
CA GLN A 27 11.59 37.31 -47.91
C GLN A 27 11.38 38.29 -46.73
N LEU A 28 10.19 38.88 -46.60
CA LEU A 28 9.90 39.91 -45.59
C LEU A 28 9.59 39.37 -44.18
N THR A 29 9.20 38.10 -44.04
CA THR A 29 9.04 37.49 -42.72
C THR A 29 10.38 37.36 -42.02
N VAL A 30 10.47 37.76 -40.74
CA VAL A 30 11.70 37.60 -39.95
C VAL A 30 11.49 36.52 -38.86
N PRO A 31 12.28 35.43 -38.86
CA PRO A 31 13.22 35.04 -39.91
C PRO A 31 12.49 34.54 -41.18
N PRO A 32 13.17 34.57 -42.36
CA PRO A 32 12.58 34.20 -43.64
C PRO A 32 11.90 32.83 -43.63
N VAL A 33 10.74 32.74 -44.26
CA VAL A 33 9.95 31.52 -44.37
C VAL A 33 10.00 31.04 -45.81
N SER A 34 10.26 29.75 -46.03
CA SER A 34 10.34 29.22 -47.39
C SER A 34 9.05 29.48 -48.19
N TYR A 35 9.19 29.78 -49.48
CA TYR A 35 8.07 30.04 -50.38
C TYR A 35 7.01 28.94 -50.34
N SER A 36 7.44 27.67 -50.29
CA SER A 36 6.56 26.50 -50.16
C SER A 36 5.74 26.52 -48.87
N THR A 37 6.31 27.04 -47.78
CA THR A 37 5.62 27.19 -46.50
C THR A 37 4.61 28.33 -46.53
N VAL A 38 4.97 29.49 -47.10
CA VAL A 38 4.05 30.61 -47.31
C VAL A 38 2.85 30.19 -48.16
N ARG A 39 3.10 29.54 -49.31
CA ARG A 39 2.04 29.03 -50.19
C ARG A 39 1.14 28.00 -49.49
N ARG A 40 1.71 27.13 -48.65
CA ARG A 40 0.95 26.16 -47.86
C ARG A 40 0.05 26.84 -46.82
N ILE A 41 0.53 27.90 -46.16
CA ILE A 41 -0.23 28.67 -45.17
C ILE A 41 -1.40 29.39 -45.85
N ILE A 42 -1.13 30.15 -46.92
CA ILE A 42 -2.16 30.90 -47.66
C ILE A 42 -3.20 29.96 -48.27
N ARG A 43 -2.78 28.84 -48.87
CA ARG A 43 -3.72 27.83 -49.41
C ARG A 43 -4.64 27.26 -48.34
N ARG A 44 -4.14 27.09 -47.11
CA ARG A 44 -4.95 26.59 -45.98
C ARG A 44 -5.93 27.65 -45.49
N PHE A 45 -5.46 28.89 -45.28
CA PHE A 45 -6.31 30.01 -44.88
C PHE A 45 -7.45 30.24 -45.88
N ARG A 46 -7.15 30.27 -47.19
CA ARG A 46 -8.18 30.36 -48.24
C ARG A 46 -9.19 29.20 -48.23
N ARG A 47 -8.81 28.02 -47.73
CA ARG A 47 -9.67 26.82 -47.74
C ARG A 47 -10.53 26.69 -46.49
N TYR A 48 -10.05 27.14 -45.35
CA TYR A 48 -10.69 26.87 -44.05
C TYR A 48 -11.03 28.12 -43.25
N GLY A 49 -10.71 29.33 -43.73
CA GLY A 49 -10.93 30.59 -43.02
C GLY A 49 -9.99 30.82 -41.82
N ASP A 50 -9.25 29.78 -41.41
CA ASP A 50 -8.28 29.80 -40.31
C ASP A 50 -7.01 29.01 -40.70
N TYR A 51 -5.88 29.30 -40.05
CA TYR A 51 -4.59 28.63 -40.21
C TYR A 51 -4.33 27.54 -39.18
N ASP A 52 -4.96 27.59 -38.00
CA ASP A 52 -4.93 26.48 -37.06
C ASP A 52 -5.92 25.41 -37.51
N THR A 53 -5.42 24.20 -37.65
CA THR A 53 -6.23 23.07 -38.12
C THR A 53 -6.92 22.45 -36.90
N PRO A 54 -8.20 22.05 -36.96
CA PRO A 54 -8.66 20.97 -36.08
C PRO A 54 -7.71 19.81 -36.29
N ALA A 55 -7.10 19.31 -35.22
CA ALA A 55 -6.06 18.29 -35.30
C ALA A 55 -6.55 17.17 -36.23
N ASN A 56 -5.92 17.01 -37.41
CA ASN A 56 -6.17 15.89 -38.30
C ASN A 56 -6.26 14.65 -37.42
N SER A 57 -7.42 14.00 -37.39
CA SER A 57 -7.66 12.76 -36.68
C SER A 57 -6.46 11.87 -36.94
N ARG A 58 -5.58 11.72 -35.95
CA ARG A 58 -4.42 10.83 -36.03
C ARG A 58 -4.97 9.53 -36.57
N ARG A 59 -4.49 9.08 -37.74
CA ARG A 59 -4.77 7.73 -38.27
C ARG A 59 -4.80 6.80 -37.05
N ARG A 60 -5.95 6.18 -36.76
CA ARG A 60 -6.08 5.18 -35.69
C ARG A 60 -4.91 4.22 -35.90
N ARG A 61 -3.96 4.19 -34.97
CA ARG A 61 -2.78 3.32 -35.07
C ARG A 61 -3.29 1.89 -35.18
N ALA A 62 -3.11 1.27 -36.35
CA ALA A 62 -3.20 -0.18 -36.49
C ALA A 62 -2.22 -0.80 -35.47
N GLY A 63 -2.73 -1.58 -34.52
CA GLY A 63 -1.94 -2.11 -33.40
C GLY A 63 -2.56 -1.88 -32.01
N LEU A 64 -3.75 -1.29 -31.92
CA LEU A 64 -4.55 -1.28 -30.70
C LEU A 64 -5.33 -2.59 -30.59
N ILE A 65 -5.16 -3.30 -29.47
CA ILE A 65 -6.03 -4.42 -29.12
C ILE A 65 -7.47 -3.89 -29.06
N PRO A 66 -8.44 -4.52 -29.76
CA PRO A 66 -9.85 -4.17 -29.68
C PRO A 66 -10.36 -4.10 -28.24
N SER A 67 -11.25 -3.14 -27.96
CA SER A 67 -11.67 -2.84 -26.57
C SER A 67 -12.31 -4.05 -25.90
N ASP A 68 -13.17 -4.77 -26.62
CA ASP A 68 -13.85 -6.00 -26.21
C ASP A 68 -12.88 -7.08 -25.72
N ARG A 69 -11.74 -7.25 -26.39
CA ARG A 69 -10.72 -8.21 -25.98
C ARG A 69 -9.96 -7.76 -24.73
N VAL A 70 -9.73 -6.45 -24.60
CA VAL A 70 -9.17 -5.87 -23.38
C VAL A 70 -10.16 -6.04 -22.22
N ASP A 71 -11.44 -5.77 -22.44
CA ASP A 71 -12.51 -5.96 -21.45
C ASP A 71 -12.58 -7.41 -20.96
N TRP A 72 -12.55 -8.37 -21.89
CA TRP A 72 -12.48 -9.79 -21.57
C TRP A 72 -11.24 -10.15 -20.74
N LEU A 73 -10.05 -9.70 -21.15
CA LEU A 73 -8.82 -9.99 -20.41
C LEU A 73 -8.88 -9.41 -19.00
N VAL A 74 -9.47 -8.22 -18.82
CA VAL A 74 -9.64 -7.62 -17.49
C VAL A 74 -10.60 -8.43 -16.62
N ALA A 75 -11.70 -8.92 -17.18
CA ALA A 75 -12.63 -9.80 -16.47
C ALA A 75 -11.95 -11.13 -16.10
N PHE A 76 -11.20 -11.73 -17.04
CA PHE A 76 -10.43 -12.94 -16.80
C PHE A 76 -9.45 -12.77 -15.64
N LEU A 77 -8.65 -11.70 -15.64
CA LEU A 77 -7.70 -11.41 -14.57
C LEU A 77 -8.39 -11.22 -13.20
N LYS A 78 -9.61 -10.70 -13.19
CA LYS A 78 -10.36 -10.46 -11.95
C LYS A 78 -11.00 -11.72 -11.38
N GLU A 79 -11.53 -12.58 -12.25
CA GLU A 79 -12.40 -13.70 -11.87
C GLU A 79 -11.70 -15.07 -11.89
N ARG A 80 -10.57 -15.18 -12.58
CA ARG A 80 -9.83 -16.43 -12.74
C ARG A 80 -8.46 -16.32 -12.11
N ASP A 81 -7.59 -15.50 -12.68
CA ASP A 81 -6.19 -15.42 -12.23
C ASP A 81 -5.57 -14.05 -12.50
N CYS A 82 -5.26 -13.31 -11.43
CA CYS A 82 -4.61 -12.00 -11.52
C CYS A 82 -3.07 -12.08 -11.53
N THR A 83 -2.50 -13.29 -11.48
CA THR A 83 -1.06 -13.53 -11.32
C THR A 83 -0.31 -13.74 -12.63
N LEU A 84 -1.05 -13.87 -13.73
CA LEU A 84 -0.48 -14.13 -15.05
C LEU A 84 0.62 -13.14 -15.44
N TYR A 85 1.68 -13.65 -16.05
CA TYR A 85 2.69 -12.87 -16.76
C TYR A 85 2.15 -12.35 -18.09
N LEU A 86 2.82 -11.35 -18.67
CA LEU A 86 2.32 -10.68 -19.88
C LEU A 86 2.28 -11.61 -21.11
N ASP A 87 3.18 -12.58 -21.19
CA ASP A 87 3.20 -13.63 -22.20
C ASP A 87 2.06 -14.62 -21.99
N GLU A 88 1.82 -15.07 -20.76
CA GLU A 88 0.65 -15.92 -20.44
C GLU A 88 -0.66 -15.19 -20.78
N MET A 89 -0.78 -13.89 -20.51
CA MET A 89 -1.93 -13.08 -20.94
C MET A 89 -2.08 -13.03 -22.47
N VAL A 90 -0.98 -13.04 -23.22
CA VAL A 90 -1.00 -13.12 -24.69
C VAL A 90 -1.52 -14.49 -25.13
N GLU A 91 -1.12 -15.57 -24.44
CA GLU A 91 -1.64 -16.91 -24.71
C GLU A 91 -3.14 -16.98 -24.44
N GLN A 92 -3.63 -16.43 -23.32
CA GLN A 92 -5.07 -16.36 -23.05
C GLN A 92 -5.85 -15.63 -24.16
N LEU A 93 -5.30 -14.51 -24.67
CA LEU A 93 -5.91 -13.79 -25.79
C LEU A 93 -5.85 -14.57 -27.12
N ARG A 94 -4.77 -15.32 -27.35
CA ARG A 94 -4.62 -16.20 -28.52
C ARG A 94 -5.62 -17.34 -28.45
N ASP A 95 -5.75 -17.99 -27.31
CA ASP A 95 -6.59 -19.17 -27.13
C ASP A 95 -8.07 -18.78 -27.21
N GLN A 96 -8.45 -17.62 -26.66
CA GLN A 96 -9.83 -17.12 -26.71
C GLN A 96 -10.23 -16.54 -28.08
N PHE A 97 -9.34 -15.77 -28.73
CA PHE A 97 -9.70 -14.96 -29.91
C PHE A 97 -8.90 -15.29 -31.19
N GLY A 98 -8.05 -16.32 -31.15
CA GLY A 98 -7.23 -16.77 -32.28
C GLY A 98 -6.19 -15.75 -32.76
N THR A 99 -5.94 -14.68 -32.01
CA THR A 99 -5.06 -13.58 -32.43
C THR A 99 -3.96 -13.33 -31.41
N THR A 100 -2.73 -13.39 -31.88
CA THR A 100 -1.55 -13.11 -31.07
C THR A 100 -1.26 -11.61 -31.05
N TYR A 101 -0.94 -11.09 -29.86
CA TYR A 101 -0.47 -9.73 -29.66
C TYR A 101 0.92 -9.73 -29.03
N SER A 102 1.66 -8.63 -29.15
CA SER A 102 2.90 -8.48 -28.37
C SER A 102 2.59 -8.26 -26.88
N THR A 103 3.47 -8.72 -26.00
CA THR A 103 3.41 -8.45 -24.54
C THR A 103 3.34 -6.95 -24.25
N TRP A 104 4.04 -6.13 -25.06
CA TRP A 104 4.00 -4.68 -24.95
C TRP A 104 2.63 -4.08 -25.32
N SER A 105 1.95 -4.64 -26.33
CA SER A 105 0.59 -4.23 -26.71
C SER A 105 -0.41 -4.51 -25.59
N VAL A 106 -0.32 -5.68 -24.95
CA VAL A 106 -1.14 -6.08 -23.80
C VAL A 106 -0.88 -5.15 -22.62
N CYS A 107 0.39 -4.95 -22.24
CA CYS A 107 0.78 -4.03 -21.17
C CYS A 107 0.22 -2.61 -21.39
N ARG A 108 0.39 -2.05 -22.60
CA ARG A 108 -0.12 -0.72 -22.93
C ARG A 108 -1.65 -0.66 -22.92
N ALA A 109 -2.34 -1.74 -23.25
CA ALA A 109 -3.79 -1.82 -23.19
C ALA A 109 -4.31 -1.82 -21.74
N LEU A 110 -3.70 -2.62 -20.86
CA LEU A 110 -4.01 -2.65 -19.43
C LEU A 110 -3.73 -1.30 -18.75
N LEU A 111 -2.59 -0.67 -19.03
CA LEU A 111 -2.24 0.65 -18.49
C LEU A 111 -3.26 1.73 -18.90
N ARG A 112 -3.80 1.66 -20.12
CA ARG A 112 -4.87 2.57 -20.57
C ARG A 112 -6.17 2.39 -19.78
N ARG A 113 -6.40 1.21 -19.22
CA ARG A 113 -7.50 0.90 -18.29
C ARG A 113 -7.12 1.12 -16.82
N LYS A 114 -5.98 1.75 -16.53
CA LYS A 114 -5.43 1.96 -15.18
C LYS A 114 -5.18 0.66 -14.40
N ILE A 115 -4.98 -0.45 -15.11
CA ILE A 115 -4.60 -1.72 -14.51
C ILE A 115 -3.08 -1.79 -14.52
N THR A 116 -2.50 -1.73 -13.32
CA THR A 116 -1.07 -1.72 -13.10
C THR A 116 -0.64 -2.97 -12.36
N ARG A 117 0.61 -3.37 -12.53
CA ARG A 117 1.21 -4.42 -11.71
C ARG A 117 1.29 -3.94 -10.26
N LYS A 118 0.65 -4.65 -9.36
CA LYS A 118 0.68 -4.41 -7.91
C LYS A 118 1.28 -5.61 -7.19
N LYS A 119 1.74 -5.41 -5.96
CA LYS A 119 2.12 -6.53 -5.09
C LYS A 119 0.84 -7.30 -4.75
N ILE A 120 0.87 -8.62 -4.96
CA ILE A 120 -0.27 -9.50 -4.63
C ILE A 120 -0.42 -9.57 -3.12
N SER A 121 -1.63 -9.37 -2.63
CA SER A 121 -2.01 -9.71 -1.25
C SER A 121 -2.52 -11.16 -1.27
N VAL A 122 -1.71 -12.09 -0.79
CA VAL A 122 -2.13 -13.50 -0.71
C VAL A 122 -3.17 -13.64 0.39
N ILE A 123 -4.38 -14.05 0.02
CA ILE A 123 -5.44 -14.41 0.97
C ILE A 123 -5.37 -15.93 1.14
N ALA A 124 -5.13 -16.39 2.37
CA ALA A 124 -5.10 -17.82 2.64
C ALA A 124 -6.47 -18.46 2.33
N ALA A 125 -6.49 -19.55 1.57
CA ALA A 125 -7.73 -20.27 1.21
C ALA A 125 -8.53 -20.78 2.42
N ARG A 126 -7.87 -20.96 3.58
CA ARG A 126 -8.46 -21.35 4.86
C ARG A 126 -9.16 -20.20 5.61
N ARG A 127 -9.19 -18.98 5.05
CA ARG A 127 -9.84 -17.82 5.67
C ARG A 127 -11.36 -17.94 5.57
N ASN A 128 -12.01 -18.21 6.71
CA ASN A 128 -13.47 -18.35 6.78
C ASN A 128 -14.17 -16.99 6.87
N VAL A 129 -15.04 -16.69 5.90
CA VAL A 129 -15.77 -15.42 5.83
C VAL A 129 -16.83 -15.31 6.93
N LEU A 130 -17.50 -16.42 7.27
CA LEU A 130 -18.57 -16.45 8.27
C LEU A 130 -18.01 -16.20 9.67
N GLU A 131 -16.95 -16.91 10.06
CA GLU A 131 -16.29 -16.72 11.37
C GLU A 131 -15.84 -15.27 11.57
N ARG A 132 -15.32 -14.64 10.51
CA ARG A 132 -14.91 -13.24 10.56
C ARG A 132 -16.08 -12.27 10.70
N ALA A 133 -17.21 -12.56 10.07
CA ALA A 133 -18.43 -11.76 10.20
C ALA A 133 -19.01 -11.88 11.61
N VAL A 134 -19.10 -13.10 12.15
CA VAL A 134 -19.54 -13.37 13.53
C VAL A 134 -18.61 -12.71 14.54
N PHE A 135 -17.29 -12.83 14.35
CA PHE A 135 -16.31 -12.18 15.22
C PHE A 135 -16.50 -10.66 15.23
N LYS A 136 -16.64 -10.02 14.05
CA LYS A 136 -16.92 -8.59 13.96
C LYS A 136 -18.20 -8.18 14.68
N ALA A 137 -19.27 -8.96 14.53
CA ALA A 137 -20.54 -8.70 15.21
C ALA A 137 -20.39 -8.80 16.74
N ASN A 138 -19.67 -9.82 17.23
CA ASN A 138 -19.39 -9.99 18.66
C ASN A 138 -18.54 -8.86 19.23
N MET A 139 -17.57 -8.36 18.46
CA MET A 139 -16.69 -7.30 18.91
C MET A 139 -17.37 -5.92 18.98
N ALA A 140 -18.53 -5.73 18.33
CA ALA A 140 -19.31 -4.50 18.43
C ALA A 140 -19.81 -4.21 19.87
N LYS A 141 -19.74 -5.21 20.76
CA LYS A 141 -20.08 -5.12 22.18
C LYS A 141 -19.06 -4.32 22.99
N TYR A 142 -17.83 -4.15 22.48
CA TYR A 142 -16.71 -3.59 23.23
C TYR A 142 -16.31 -2.21 22.70
N GLY A 143 -16.06 -1.27 23.61
CA GLY A 143 -15.51 0.03 23.28
C GLY A 143 -13.98 -0.02 23.08
N PRO A 144 -13.38 0.85 22.24
CA PRO A 144 -11.93 0.85 22.01
C PRO A 144 -11.07 1.02 23.27
N HIS A 145 -11.58 1.69 24.31
CA HIS A 145 -10.89 1.86 25.60
C HIS A 145 -10.78 0.56 26.40
N GLN A 146 -11.66 -0.41 26.15
CA GLN A 146 -11.66 -1.72 26.80
C GLN A 146 -10.66 -2.68 26.13
N LEU A 147 -10.30 -2.43 24.87
CA LEU A 147 -9.51 -3.36 24.06
C LEU A 147 -8.00 -3.21 24.33
N VAL A 148 -7.35 -4.35 24.54
CA VAL A 148 -5.89 -4.52 24.59
C VAL A 148 -5.48 -5.53 23.53
N PHE A 149 -4.70 -5.10 22.55
CA PHE A 149 -4.15 -6.00 21.54
C PHE A 149 -2.74 -6.39 21.93
N ILE A 150 -2.48 -7.70 21.89
CA ILE A 150 -1.18 -8.27 22.22
C ILE A 150 -0.77 -9.14 21.06
N ASP A 151 0.49 -9.05 20.68
CA ASP A 151 1.08 -9.92 19.66
C ASP A 151 2.60 -9.86 19.74
N GLU A 152 3.25 -10.79 19.07
CA GLU A 152 4.69 -10.84 18.96
C GLU A 152 5.18 -10.32 17.60
N THR A 153 6.30 -9.62 17.62
CA THR A 153 7.04 -9.28 16.42
C THR A 153 8.47 -9.74 16.51
N ARG A 154 8.97 -10.30 15.41
CA ARG A 154 10.38 -10.62 15.24
C ARG A 154 11.02 -9.66 14.26
N LYS A 155 12.24 -9.21 14.56
CA LYS A 155 13.08 -8.43 13.64
C LYS A 155 14.45 -9.08 13.52
N GLU A 156 14.79 -9.47 12.29
CA GLU A 156 16.13 -9.93 11.96
C GLU A 156 17.01 -8.75 11.53
N PRO A 157 18.25 -8.61 12.06
CA PRO A 157 19.16 -7.52 11.70
C PRO A 157 19.38 -7.35 10.20
N ARG A 158 19.37 -8.46 9.45
CA ARG A 158 19.55 -8.47 7.99
C ARG A 158 18.47 -7.71 7.21
N THR A 159 17.31 -7.48 7.83
CA THR A 159 16.16 -6.82 7.21
C THR A 159 16.13 -5.30 7.38
N LEU A 160 17.13 -4.69 8.05
CA LEU A 160 17.21 -3.24 8.26
C LEU A 160 17.79 -2.46 7.06
N ASN A 161 18.24 -3.17 6.04
CA ASN A 161 18.89 -2.57 4.88
C ASN A 161 17.86 -1.90 3.96
N ARG A 162 18.13 -0.64 3.61
CA ARG A 162 17.33 0.10 2.64
C ARG A 162 17.43 -0.58 1.27
N ARG A 163 16.27 -0.91 0.68
CA ARG A 163 16.19 -1.65 -0.60
C ARG A 163 16.43 -0.78 -1.83
N TYR A 164 16.40 0.55 -1.68
CA TYR A 164 16.46 1.49 -2.78
C TYR A 164 17.48 2.59 -2.49
N GLY A 165 18.25 2.97 -3.52
CA GLY A 165 19.21 4.05 -3.50
C GLY A 165 19.22 4.81 -4.82
N ARG A 166 19.74 6.03 -4.84
CA ARG A 166 19.84 6.85 -6.05
C ARG A 166 21.26 6.78 -6.60
N ALA A 167 21.39 6.42 -7.88
CA ALA A 167 22.66 6.38 -8.61
C ALA A 167 22.42 6.66 -10.10
N ARG A 168 23.46 7.10 -10.82
CA ARG A 168 23.41 7.29 -12.29
C ARG A 168 23.30 5.97 -13.06
N ALA A 169 23.77 4.89 -12.45
CA ALA A 169 23.68 3.51 -12.96
C ALA A 169 23.18 2.60 -11.81
N ARG A 170 23.68 1.37 -11.70
CA ARG A 170 23.34 0.47 -10.57
C ARG A 170 23.81 1.07 -9.25
N ALA A 171 22.89 1.23 -8.29
CA ALA A 171 23.24 1.62 -6.93
C ALA A 171 23.97 0.46 -6.24
N LEU A 172 25.18 0.72 -5.73
CA LEU A 172 25.99 -0.23 -4.99
C LEU A 172 26.06 0.22 -3.53
N HIS A 173 25.80 -0.70 -2.60
CA HIS A 173 25.91 -0.48 -1.17
C HIS A 173 26.60 -1.70 -0.56
N SER A 174 27.78 -1.49 0.03
CA SER A 174 28.51 -2.55 0.73
C SER A 174 27.96 -2.68 2.14
N LEU A 175 27.68 -3.91 2.56
CA LEU A 175 27.19 -4.23 3.89
C LEU A 175 28.16 -5.20 4.55
N PRO A 176 28.51 -4.97 5.83
CA PRO A 176 29.28 -5.96 6.58
C PRO A 176 28.45 -7.24 6.70
N PHE A 177 29.04 -8.37 6.32
CA PHE A 177 28.41 -9.68 6.38
C PHE A 177 28.53 -10.24 7.80
N THR A 178 27.46 -10.15 8.60
CA THR A 178 27.40 -10.83 9.91
C THR A 178 26.70 -12.18 9.73
N ARG A 179 27.45 -13.29 9.92
CA ARG A 179 26.95 -14.66 9.72
C ARG A 179 25.91 -15.07 10.79
N HIS A 180 25.96 -14.48 11.98
CA HIS A 180 25.20 -14.89 13.16
C HIS A 180 24.46 -13.76 13.91
N ALA A 181 24.07 -12.68 13.24
CA ALA A 181 23.28 -11.64 13.90
C ALA A 181 21.93 -12.22 14.37
N SER A 182 21.80 -12.43 15.68
CA SER A 182 20.58 -12.94 16.32
C SER A 182 19.43 -11.96 16.07
N GLY A 183 18.26 -12.48 15.74
CA GLY A 183 17.04 -11.68 15.67
C GLY A 183 16.60 -11.26 17.06
N TYR A 184 15.87 -10.15 17.14
CA TYR A 184 15.20 -9.72 18.36
C TYR A 184 13.72 -10.03 18.22
N SER A 185 13.09 -10.47 19.30
CA SER A 185 11.64 -10.59 19.42
C SER A 185 11.11 -9.59 20.43
N ALA A 186 9.89 -9.13 20.21
CA ALA A 186 9.20 -8.29 21.15
C ALA A 186 7.73 -8.68 21.27
N LEU A 187 7.21 -8.63 22.49
CA LEU A 187 5.78 -8.65 22.79
C LEU A 187 5.34 -7.19 22.92
N GLY A 188 4.32 -6.77 22.18
CA GLY A 188 3.74 -5.43 22.33
C GLY A 188 2.39 -5.46 23.02
N VAL A 189 2.07 -4.42 23.79
CA VAL A 189 0.78 -4.21 24.44
C VAL A 189 0.16 -2.91 23.93
N LEU A 190 -0.72 -3.03 22.94
CA LEU A 190 -1.33 -1.88 22.28
C LEU A 190 -2.73 -1.62 22.80
N THR A 191 -2.99 -0.37 23.17
CA THR A 191 -4.33 0.14 23.54
C THR A 191 -4.66 1.38 22.73
N VAL A 192 -5.87 1.93 22.88
CA VAL A 192 -6.23 3.22 22.25
C VAL A 192 -5.32 4.38 22.69
N ARG A 193 -4.60 4.23 23.81
CA ARG A 193 -3.66 5.23 24.35
C ARG A 193 -2.25 5.14 23.77
N GLY A 194 -1.97 4.16 22.91
CA GLY A 194 -0.62 3.90 22.41
C GLY A 194 -0.12 2.50 22.78
N MET A 195 1.15 2.26 22.50
CA MET A 195 1.88 1.10 23.00
C MET A 195 2.24 1.36 24.47
N ILE A 196 1.48 0.77 25.40
CA ILE A 196 1.62 1.08 26.83
C ILE A 196 2.75 0.31 27.50
N ASP A 197 3.12 -0.84 26.93
CA ASP A 197 4.21 -1.68 27.41
C ASP A 197 4.75 -2.56 26.27
N CYS A 198 5.97 -3.05 26.43
CA CYS A 198 6.54 -4.07 25.58
C CYS A 198 7.66 -4.84 26.28
N ALA A 199 7.72 -6.16 26.03
CA ALA A 199 8.87 -6.98 26.37
C ALA A 199 9.76 -7.13 25.14
N VAL A 200 11.09 -7.03 25.29
CA VAL A 200 12.05 -7.23 24.19
C VAL A 200 13.09 -8.25 24.63
N THR A 201 13.36 -9.24 23.78
CA THR A 201 14.31 -10.32 24.06
C THR A 201 15.22 -10.61 22.87
N ASP A 202 16.44 -11.07 23.16
CA ASP A 202 17.47 -11.49 22.20
C ASP A 202 17.25 -12.90 21.62
N ALA A 203 16.18 -13.58 22.03
CA ALA A 203 15.92 -14.96 21.70
C ALA A 203 15.53 -15.17 20.21
N ARG A 204 16.00 -16.27 19.63
CA ARG A 204 15.69 -16.67 18.24
C ARG A 204 14.20 -16.98 18.01
N GLY A 205 13.43 -17.11 19.08
CA GLY A 205 11.98 -17.20 19.16
C GLY A 205 11.55 -17.09 20.61
N VAL A 206 10.31 -16.70 20.85
CA VAL A 206 9.71 -16.75 22.18
C VAL A 206 9.16 -18.16 22.37
N ASP A 207 9.67 -18.89 23.36
CA ASP A 207 9.04 -20.14 23.78
C ASP A 207 7.79 -19.85 24.63
N ALA A 208 6.94 -20.85 24.82
CA ALA A 208 5.71 -20.69 25.59
C ALA A 208 5.98 -20.14 27.01
N GLU A 209 7.09 -20.51 27.63
CA GLU A 209 7.44 -20.04 28.97
C GLU A 209 7.79 -18.55 29.00
N THR A 210 8.58 -18.09 28.04
CA THR A 210 8.94 -16.68 27.90
C THR A 210 7.70 -15.84 27.56
N PHE A 211 6.79 -16.37 26.74
CA PHE A 211 5.52 -15.71 26.45
C PHE A 211 4.67 -15.54 27.72
N ILE A 212 4.49 -16.62 28.50
CA ILE A 212 3.75 -16.59 29.76
C ILE A 212 4.37 -15.61 30.76
N ARG A 213 5.70 -15.60 30.88
CA ARG A 213 6.41 -14.62 31.73
C ARG A 213 6.13 -13.19 31.26
N HIS A 214 6.25 -12.91 29.97
CA HIS A 214 5.96 -11.58 29.45
C HIS A 214 4.49 -11.17 29.63
N LEU A 215 3.53 -12.09 29.51
CA LEU A 215 2.14 -11.80 29.84
C LEU A 215 1.99 -11.38 31.30
N ALA A 216 2.58 -12.14 32.23
CA ALA A 216 2.50 -11.84 33.66
C ALA A 216 3.17 -10.52 34.02
N GLU A 217 4.30 -10.18 33.40
CA GLU A 217 5.09 -8.99 33.72
C GLU A 217 4.62 -7.71 33.01
N HIS A 218 4.19 -7.83 31.74
CA HIS A 218 3.94 -6.67 30.88
C HIS A 218 2.49 -6.50 30.43
N VAL A 219 1.62 -7.49 30.64
CA VAL A 219 0.21 -7.41 30.23
C VAL A 219 -0.70 -7.34 31.46
N VAL A 220 -0.63 -8.35 32.32
CA VAL A 220 -1.48 -8.51 33.51
C VAL A 220 -1.53 -7.23 34.36
N PRO A 221 -0.42 -6.52 34.64
CA PRO A 221 -0.46 -5.31 35.48
C PRO A 221 -1.27 -4.15 34.89
N HIS A 222 -1.59 -4.19 33.60
CA HIS A 222 -2.35 -3.13 32.92
C HIS A 222 -3.83 -3.47 32.75
N LEU A 223 -4.24 -4.70 33.04
CA LEU A 223 -5.62 -5.15 32.87
C LEU A 223 -6.51 -4.62 34.00
N ASN A 224 -7.80 -4.47 33.70
CA ASN A 224 -8.82 -4.25 34.72
C ASN A 224 -9.98 -5.24 34.50
N PRO A 225 -10.78 -5.52 35.55
CA PRO A 225 -11.98 -6.33 35.41
C PRO A 225 -12.97 -5.74 34.40
N PHE A 226 -13.64 -6.59 33.62
CA PHE A 226 -14.71 -6.17 32.72
C PHE A 226 -15.92 -5.63 33.52
N PRO A 227 -16.56 -4.51 33.11
CA PRO A 227 -16.44 -3.78 31.82
C PRO A 227 -15.51 -2.54 31.86
N GLY A 228 -14.47 -2.50 32.70
CA GLY A 228 -13.57 -1.35 32.80
C GLY A 228 -12.67 -1.11 31.58
N ASP A 229 -11.85 -0.06 31.63
CA ASP A 229 -10.77 0.17 30.65
C ASP A 229 -9.83 -1.03 30.59
N ARG A 230 -9.27 -1.35 29.41
CA ARG A 230 -8.29 -2.44 29.24
C ARG A 230 -8.75 -3.79 29.83
N SER A 231 -10.03 -4.11 29.68
CA SER A 231 -10.66 -5.32 30.23
C SER A 231 -10.91 -6.43 29.21
N VAL A 232 -10.56 -6.21 27.94
CA VAL A 232 -10.75 -7.17 26.86
C VAL A 232 -9.43 -7.34 26.11
N VAL A 233 -8.81 -8.50 26.27
CA VAL A 233 -7.57 -8.87 25.60
C VAL A 233 -7.87 -9.57 24.28
N VAL A 234 -7.24 -9.12 23.20
CA VAL A 234 -7.34 -9.71 21.87
C VAL A 234 -5.98 -10.23 21.43
N LEU A 235 -5.89 -11.54 21.20
CA LEU A 235 -4.70 -12.24 20.72
C LEU A 235 -4.95 -12.83 19.33
N ASP A 236 -3.88 -13.04 18.56
CA ASP A 236 -3.96 -13.85 17.36
C ASP A 236 -4.21 -15.34 17.73
N ASN A 237 -4.66 -16.13 16.76
CA ASN A 237 -4.98 -17.55 16.96
C ASN A 237 -3.79 -18.47 16.62
N ALA A 238 -2.57 -18.04 16.92
CA ALA A 238 -1.39 -18.89 16.81
C ALA A 238 -1.40 -20.00 17.87
N SER A 239 -0.89 -21.18 17.52
CA SER A 239 -0.88 -22.35 18.42
C SER A 239 -0.13 -22.11 19.73
N VAL A 240 0.83 -21.18 19.73
CA VAL A 240 1.60 -20.78 20.93
C VAL A 240 0.75 -20.07 21.97
N HIS A 241 -0.41 -19.51 21.59
CA HIS A 241 -1.32 -18.80 22.50
C HIS A 241 -2.39 -19.69 23.13
N TRP A 242 -2.43 -20.99 22.81
CA TRP A 242 -3.41 -21.95 23.34
C TRP A 242 -2.99 -22.59 24.68
N ASP A 243 -1.93 -22.10 25.31
CA ASP A 243 -1.58 -22.55 26.66
C ASP A 243 -2.65 -22.09 27.67
N ASP A 244 -3.23 -23.02 28.43
CA ASP A 244 -4.28 -22.72 29.41
C ASP A 244 -3.83 -21.68 30.45
N ARG A 245 -2.52 -21.52 30.67
CA ARG A 245 -1.96 -20.47 31.53
C ARG A 245 -2.28 -19.06 31.02
N VAL A 246 -2.33 -18.86 29.71
CA VAL A 246 -2.71 -17.56 29.09
C VAL A 246 -4.11 -17.16 29.57
N ARG A 247 -5.06 -18.10 29.45
CA ARG A 247 -6.44 -17.89 29.90
C ARG A 247 -6.51 -17.61 31.39
N ARG A 248 -5.82 -18.42 32.21
CA ARG A 248 -5.82 -18.24 33.67
C ARG A 248 -5.26 -16.89 34.11
N LEU A 249 -4.18 -16.42 33.47
CA LEU A 249 -3.58 -15.12 33.81
C LEU A 249 -4.51 -13.94 33.46
N ILE A 250 -5.18 -14.00 32.32
CA ILE A 250 -6.04 -12.90 31.85
C ILE A 250 -7.39 -12.91 32.57
N GLU A 251 -8.07 -14.06 32.57
CA GLU A 251 -9.40 -14.19 33.18
C GLU A 251 -9.34 -14.18 34.70
N GLY A 252 -8.18 -14.51 35.29
CA GLY A 252 -7.92 -14.36 36.73
C GLY A 252 -8.03 -12.91 37.23
N GLU A 253 -7.72 -11.94 36.39
CA GLU A 253 -7.90 -10.50 36.66
C GLU A 253 -9.33 -10.00 36.34
N GLY A 254 -10.24 -10.90 35.96
CA GLY A 254 -11.60 -10.55 35.54
C GLY A 254 -11.69 -9.91 34.15
N ALA A 255 -10.62 -9.97 33.35
CA ALA A 255 -10.62 -9.54 31.96
C ALA A 255 -11.14 -10.65 31.02
N ILE A 256 -11.61 -10.27 29.84
CA ILE A 256 -12.10 -11.21 28.81
C ILE A 256 -10.97 -11.50 27.82
N LEU A 257 -10.70 -12.78 27.55
CA LEU A 257 -9.77 -13.21 26.51
C LEU A 257 -10.50 -13.59 25.21
N LEU A 258 -10.13 -12.94 24.11
CA LEU A 258 -10.65 -13.19 22.76
C LEU A 258 -9.52 -13.53 21.79
N TYR A 259 -9.79 -14.47 20.89
CA TYR A 259 -8.87 -14.85 19.81
C TYR A 259 -9.39 -14.37 18.46
N LEU A 260 -8.50 -13.82 17.64
CA LEU A 260 -8.82 -13.43 16.26
C LEU A 260 -9.16 -14.67 15.41
N PRO A 261 -10.07 -14.58 14.44
CA PRO A 261 -10.32 -15.68 13.51
C PRO A 261 -9.06 -16.01 12.71
N ALA A 262 -8.91 -17.26 12.27
CA ALA A 262 -7.73 -17.68 11.51
C ALA A 262 -7.45 -16.76 10.30
N TYR A 263 -6.18 -16.44 10.07
CA TYR A 263 -5.72 -15.56 8.98
C TYR A 263 -6.38 -14.17 8.95
N SER A 264 -6.67 -13.59 10.13
CA SER A 264 -7.34 -12.29 10.29
C SER A 264 -6.46 -11.18 10.85
N TYR A 265 -5.19 -11.15 10.46
CA TYR A 265 -4.22 -10.10 10.83
C TYR A 265 -4.72 -8.67 10.51
N ASP A 266 -5.62 -8.51 9.52
CA ASP A 266 -6.24 -7.23 9.17
C ASP A 266 -7.17 -6.68 10.27
N PHE A 267 -7.54 -7.50 11.25
CA PHE A 267 -8.27 -7.08 12.45
C PHE A 267 -7.34 -6.73 13.62
N ASN A 268 -6.03 -6.96 13.49
CA ASN A 268 -5.06 -6.70 14.56
C ASN A 268 -4.34 -5.35 14.35
N PRO A 269 -4.66 -4.29 15.12
CA PRO A 269 -4.02 -2.98 14.95
C PRO A 269 -2.53 -2.98 15.31
N ILE A 270 -2.09 -3.92 16.16
CA ILE A 270 -0.70 -3.99 16.59
C ILE A 270 0.27 -4.30 15.44
N GLU A 271 -0.22 -4.97 14.39
CA GLU A 271 0.55 -5.21 13.17
C GLU A 271 0.96 -3.90 12.49
N MET A 272 0.08 -2.89 12.51
CA MET A 272 0.41 -1.57 12.00
C MET A 272 1.44 -0.86 12.88
N ALA A 273 1.28 -0.94 14.21
CA ALA A 273 2.25 -0.41 15.16
C ALA A 273 3.64 -1.04 14.98
N PHE A 274 3.71 -2.36 14.80
CA PHE A 274 4.96 -3.07 14.52
C PHE A 274 5.58 -2.67 13.18
N ASN A 275 4.78 -2.46 12.15
CA ASN A 275 5.29 -1.97 10.86
C ASN A 275 5.90 -0.56 11.00
N GLU A 276 5.26 0.32 11.77
CA GLU A 276 5.80 1.65 12.04
C GLU A 276 7.09 1.60 12.87
N ALA A 277 7.13 0.84 13.96
CA ALA A 277 8.33 0.64 14.76
C ALA A 277 9.49 0.08 13.91
N LYS A 278 9.22 -0.89 13.03
CA LYS A 278 10.22 -1.42 12.08
C LYS A 278 10.72 -0.35 11.10
N ALA A 279 9.84 0.53 10.60
CA ALA A 279 10.23 1.63 9.73
C ALA A 279 11.11 2.66 10.45
N THR A 280 10.84 2.91 11.73
CA THR A 280 11.71 3.74 12.60
C THR A 280 13.10 3.13 12.74
N LEU A 281 13.20 1.82 12.97
CA LEU A 281 14.50 1.12 13.02
C LEU A 281 15.24 1.16 11.68
N GLU A 282 14.55 1.01 10.54
CA GLU A 282 15.15 1.14 9.21
C GLU A 282 15.67 2.55 8.91
N ARG A 283 14.99 3.57 9.46
CA ARG A 283 15.46 4.95 9.39
C ARG A 283 16.72 5.11 10.23
N LEU A 284 16.69 4.66 11.49
CA LEU A 284 17.78 4.70 12.46
C LEU A 284 19.03 3.98 11.94
N HIS A 285 18.88 2.79 11.35
CA HIS A 285 20.00 2.06 10.72
C HIS A 285 20.75 2.89 9.65
N GLY A 286 20.06 3.83 8.98
CA GLY A 286 20.69 4.71 8.00
C GLY A 286 21.17 6.06 8.54
N THR A 287 20.81 6.45 9.76
CA THR A 287 21.20 7.73 10.38
C THR A 287 22.18 7.55 11.53
N ASP A 288 21.98 6.53 12.36
CA ASP A 288 22.82 6.18 13.51
C ASP A 288 22.90 4.66 13.66
N ARG A 289 23.69 4.06 12.77
CA ARG A 289 23.91 2.62 12.74
C ARG A 289 24.64 2.12 14.00
N ALA A 290 25.57 2.92 14.52
CA ALA A 290 26.41 2.54 15.65
C ALA A 290 25.56 2.36 16.91
N TYR A 291 24.62 3.28 17.17
CA TYR A 291 23.67 3.12 18.27
C TYR A 291 22.79 1.88 18.12
N LEU A 292 22.24 1.63 16.93
CA LEU A 292 21.39 0.46 16.69
C LEU A 292 22.14 -0.87 16.83
N GLU A 293 23.42 -0.91 16.48
CA GLU A 293 24.26 -2.10 16.68
C GLU A 293 24.70 -2.27 18.14
N ALA A 294 24.91 -1.17 18.87
CA ALA A 294 25.29 -1.21 20.28
C ALA A 294 24.13 -1.49 21.24
N MET A 295 22.94 -0.98 20.94
CA MET A 295 21.74 -1.03 21.80
C MET A 295 20.47 -1.41 21.02
N PRO A 296 20.45 -2.59 20.37
CA PRO A 296 19.36 -2.99 19.47
C PRO A 296 18.02 -3.20 20.19
N GLU A 297 18.04 -3.80 21.38
CA GLU A 297 16.84 -4.04 22.18
C GLU A 297 16.20 -2.73 22.63
N GLU A 298 17.03 -1.80 23.10
CA GLU A 298 16.57 -0.49 23.53
C GLU A 298 16.04 0.34 22.37
N ALA A 299 16.71 0.28 21.21
CA ALA A 299 16.19 0.93 20.00
C ALA A 299 14.81 0.37 19.60
N LEU A 300 14.60 -0.96 19.68
CA LEU A 300 13.30 -1.57 19.40
C LEU A 300 12.26 -1.18 20.45
N ARG A 301 12.61 -1.21 21.74
CA ARG A 301 11.75 -0.77 22.85
C ARG A 301 11.30 0.67 22.64
N GLN A 302 12.23 1.59 22.38
CA GLN A 302 11.93 3.00 22.12
C GLN A 302 11.06 3.18 20.88
N ALA A 303 11.33 2.44 19.80
CA ALA A 303 10.50 2.50 18.59
C ALA A 303 9.07 2.02 18.85
N LEU A 304 8.88 0.96 19.65
CA LEU A 304 7.55 0.47 20.03
C LEU A 304 6.82 1.47 20.93
N LEU A 305 7.48 1.96 21.99
CA LEU A 305 6.91 2.92 22.93
C LEU A 305 6.71 4.33 22.33
N SER A 306 7.30 4.62 21.17
CA SER A 306 7.04 5.87 20.44
C SER A 306 5.65 5.94 19.80
N ILE A 307 4.95 4.81 19.72
CA ILE A 307 3.58 4.74 19.19
C ILE A 307 2.61 5.35 20.20
N ASP A 308 2.14 6.56 19.90
CA ASP A 308 1.25 7.33 20.75
C ASP A 308 -0.25 6.99 20.55
N SER A 309 -1.11 7.70 21.27
CA SER A 309 -2.57 7.56 21.19
C SER A 309 -3.15 7.96 19.84
N GLU A 310 -2.55 8.91 19.13
CA GLU A 310 -3.06 9.34 17.83
C GLU A 310 -2.82 8.25 16.78
N ASN A 311 -1.59 7.71 16.75
CA ASN A 311 -1.22 6.55 15.96
C ASN A 311 -2.12 5.35 16.26
N ALA A 312 -2.22 4.96 17.54
CA ALA A 312 -2.98 3.79 17.94
C ALA A 312 -4.48 3.91 17.61
N ALA A 313 -5.09 5.07 17.85
CA ALA A 313 -6.47 5.32 17.46
C ALA A 313 -6.67 5.25 15.93
N ALA A 314 -5.69 5.72 15.14
CA ALA A 314 -5.74 5.58 13.69
C ALA A 314 -5.67 4.11 13.24
N TYR A 315 -4.81 3.29 13.86
CA TYR A 315 -4.70 1.86 13.56
C TYR A 315 -5.98 1.12 13.93
N MET A 316 -6.52 1.41 15.11
CA MET A 316 -7.79 0.83 15.57
C MET A 316 -8.93 1.15 14.60
N ARG A 317 -9.08 2.42 14.19
CA ARG A 317 -10.07 2.83 13.19
C ARG A 317 -9.87 2.13 11.85
N HIS A 318 -8.62 1.92 11.42
CA HIS A 318 -8.30 1.21 10.17
C HIS A 318 -8.77 -0.24 10.20
N CYS A 319 -8.58 -0.94 11.32
CA CYS A 319 -9.05 -2.31 11.52
C CYS A 319 -10.57 -2.43 11.76
N GLY A 320 -11.26 -1.30 11.90
CA GLY A 320 -12.71 -1.24 12.11
C GLY A 320 -13.14 -1.10 13.57
N TRP A 321 -12.20 -0.94 14.51
CA TRP A 321 -12.45 -0.66 15.91
C TRP A 321 -12.76 0.83 16.08
N ARG A 322 -14.02 1.19 15.83
CA ARG A 322 -14.51 2.54 16.07
C ARG A 322 -15.05 2.62 17.48
N ALA A 323 -14.96 3.81 18.08
CA ALA A 323 -15.82 4.13 19.22
C ALA A 323 -17.26 4.21 18.67
N THR A 324 -17.92 3.07 18.57
CA THR A 324 -19.37 3.05 18.37
C THR A 324 -19.98 3.59 19.66
N PRO A 325 -20.85 4.62 19.60
CA PRO A 325 -21.80 4.83 20.67
C PRO A 325 -22.51 3.50 20.87
N PHE A 326 -22.44 2.96 22.08
CA PHE A 326 -23.22 1.82 22.50
C PHE A 326 -24.68 2.08 22.05
N LEU A 327 -25.20 1.25 21.15
CA LEU A 327 -26.62 1.20 20.81
C LEU A 327 -27.22 0.05 21.63
N PRO A 328 -27.70 0.29 22.85
CA PRO A 328 -28.46 -0.74 23.57
C PRO A 328 -29.71 -1.05 22.75
N GLY A 329 -29.96 -2.35 22.48
CA GLY A 329 -31.27 -2.83 22.01
C GLY A 329 -31.32 -3.61 20.70
N LEU A 330 -30.22 -3.87 19.99
CA LEU A 330 -30.30 -4.61 18.70
C LEU A 330 -30.13 -6.13 18.81
N LEU A 331 -29.91 -6.68 20.01
CA LEU A 331 -29.74 -8.14 20.21
C LEU A 331 -30.91 -8.81 20.93
N ASP A 332 -31.89 -8.06 21.43
CA ASP A 332 -33.03 -8.63 22.16
C ASP A 332 -34.19 -9.10 21.25
N GLU A 333 -34.13 -8.83 19.93
CA GLU A 333 -35.20 -9.21 18.98
C GLU A 333 -34.88 -10.46 18.14
N VAL A 334 -33.73 -11.10 18.32
CA VAL A 334 -33.34 -12.30 17.52
C VAL A 334 -33.45 -13.61 18.33
N TYR A 335 -33.80 -13.54 19.61
CA TYR A 335 -33.99 -14.71 20.48
C TYR A 335 -35.27 -14.63 21.34
N MET A 336 -36.37 -14.14 20.76
CA MET A 336 -37.72 -14.31 21.30
C MET A 336 -38.60 -15.05 20.28
#